data_AF-A0A924HNB8-F1
#
_entry.id   AF-A0A924HNB8-F1
#
_cell.length_a   1.000
_cell.length_b   1.000
_cell.length_c   1.000
_cell.angle_alpha   90.00
_cell.angle_beta   90.00
_cell.angle_gamma   90.00
#
_symmetry.space_group_name_H-M   'P 1'
#
loop_
_entity.id
_entity.type
_entity.pdbx_description
1 polymer ?
#
loop_
_entity_poly.entity_id
_entity_poly.type
_entity_poly.pdbx_seq_one_letter_code
_entity_poly.pdbx_strand_id
1 'polypeptide(L)'
;MTITIREENFILAKERALFLPKQQLLAISDLHLGKSAHFRKAGVQVPSTLAKQDLQRLSLIIDRYEPQVLLINGDMFHHELNSDV
;
A
#
# COMPACT_ATOMS: atom_id res chain seq x y z
N MET A 1 6.40 -7.80 -14.42
CA MET A 1 7.72 -7.93 -15.08
C MET A 1 8.70 -8.45 -14.06
N THR A 2 9.59 -9.38 -14.42
CA THR A 2 10.64 -9.84 -13.51
C THR A 2 11.95 -9.16 -13.88
N ILE A 3 12.66 -8.64 -12.88
CA ILE A 3 14.02 -8.11 -13.02
C ILE A 3 14.95 -8.83 -12.05
N THR A 4 16.24 -8.89 -12.38
CA THR A 4 17.26 -9.47 -11.51
C THR A 4 18.21 -8.37 -11.05
N ILE A 5 18.37 -8.23 -9.73
CA ILE A 5 19.30 -7.27 -9.11
C ILE A 5 20.13 -8.04 -8.09
N ARG A 6 21.47 -7.96 -8.19
CA ARG A 6 22.39 -8.69 -7.30
C ARG A 6 22.04 -10.18 -7.16
N GLU A 7 21.73 -10.83 -8.29
CA GLU A 7 21.35 -12.24 -8.37
C GLU A 7 20.02 -12.61 -7.69
N GLU A 8 19.24 -11.62 -7.23
CA GLU A 8 17.90 -11.83 -6.69
C GLU A 8 16.82 -11.40 -7.68
N ASN A 9 15.75 -12.18 -7.75
CA ASN A 9 14.61 -11.91 -8.61
C ASN A 9 13.60 -11.01 -7.90
N PHE A 10 13.19 -9.94 -8.60
CA PHE A 10 12.18 -9.00 -8.17
C PHE A 10 11.04 -9.00 -9.18
N ILE A 11 9.81 -9.15 -8.69
CA ILE A 11 8.62 -9.10 -9.52
C ILE A 11 7.97 -7.71 -9.38
N LEU A 12 8.06 -6.93 -10.45
CA LEU A 12 7.37 -5.66 -10.59
C LEU A 12 5.92 -5.92 -11.00
N ALA A 13 5.00 -5.69 -10.06
CA ALA A 13 3.57 -5.80 -10.28
C ALA A 13 3.02 -4.50 -10.90
N LYS A 14 2.12 -4.63 -11.89
CA LYS A 14 1.46 -3.47 -12.52
C LYS A 14 0.62 -2.67 -11.52
N GLU A 15 0.25 -3.31 -10.42
CA GLU A 15 -0.46 -2.76 -9.28
C GLU A 15 0.44 -1.92 -8.36
N ARG A 16 1.52 -1.30 -8.85
CA ARG A 16 2.44 -0.45 -8.06
C ARG A 16 2.97 -1.16 -6.80
N ALA A 17 3.45 -2.39 -6.99
CA ALA A 17 4.03 -3.20 -5.91
C ALA A 17 5.26 -3.96 -6.42
N LEU A 18 6.13 -4.31 -5.49
CA LEU A 18 7.34 -5.10 -5.72
C LEU A 18 7.25 -6.37 -4.87
N PHE A 19 7.30 -7.55 -5.50
CA PHE A 19 7.33 -8.81 -4.78
C PHE A 19 8.70 -9.46 -4.88
N LEU A 20 9.25 -9.87 -3.73
CA LEU A 20 10.53 -10.55 -3.57
C LEU A 20 10.23 -12.02 -3.19
N PRO A 21 10.25 -12.96 -4.16
CA PRO A 21 9.80 -14.33 -3.93
C PRO A 21 10.65 -15.08 -2.91
N LYS A 22 11.96 -14.84 -2.88
CA LYS A 22 12.90 -15.50 -1.96
C LYS A 22 12.61 -15.16 -0.49
N GLN A 23 12.14 -13.95 -0.23
CA GLN A 23 11.79 -13.44 1.10
C GLN A 23 10.29 -13.53 1.40
N GLN A 24 9.48 -14.00 0.44
CA GLN A 24 8.01 -13.95 0.52
C GLN A 24 7.50 -12.56 0.93
N LEU A 25 8.15 -11.52 0.41
CA LEU A 25 7.93 -10.14 0.82
C LEU A 25 7.25 -9.36 -0.29
N LEU A 26 6.12 -8.74 0.03
CA LEU A 26 5.43 -7.78 -0.83
C LEU A 26 5.71 -6.37 -0.31
N ALA A 27 6.38 -5.54 -1.11
CA ALA A 27 6.65 -4.15 -0.81
C ALA A 27 5.73 -3.22 -1.59
N ILE A 28 5.15 -2.25 -0.89
CA ILE A 28 4.35 -1.16 -1.45
C ILE A 28 4.79 0.18 -0.87
N SER A 29 4.59 1.26 -1.62
CA SER A 29 4.87 2.65 -1.19
C SER A 29 3.57 3.46 -1.15
N ASP A 30 3.55 4.47 -0.28
CA ASP A 30 2.54 5.54 -0.25
C ASP A 30 1.09 5.05 -0.21
N LEU A 31 0.80 4.17 0.74
CA LEU A 31 -0.55 3.72 1.02
C LEU A 31 -1.26 4.81 1.83
N HIS A 32 -1.89 5.77 1.16
CA HIS A 32 -2.52 6.95 1.77
C HIS A 32 -3.83 6.64 2.51
N LEU A 33 -3.78 5.75 3.51
CA LEU A 33 -4.90 5.44 4.37
C LEU A 33 -5.16 6.64 5.31
N GLY A 34 -6.43 6.99 5.54
CA GLY A 34 -6.82 7.87 6.65
C GLY A 34 -7.60 9.15 6.34
N LYS A 35 -7.63 9.67 5.10
CA LYS A 35 -8.40 10.92 4.84
C LYS A 35 -9.93 10.70 4.85
N SER A 36 -10.44 9.63 4.26
CA SER A 36 -11.89 9.48 4.06
C SER A 36 -12.71 9.32 5.36
N ALA A 37 -12.14 8.77 6.43
CA ALA A 37 -12.83 8.61 7.71
C ALA A 37 -12.74 9.86 8.60
N HIS A 38 -11.59 10.54 8.64
CA HIS A 38 -11.38 11.72 9.47
C HIS A 38 -12.02 12.99 8.88
N PHE A 39 -11.87 13.23 7.57
CA PHE A 39 -12.49 14.39 6.91
C PHE A 39 -14.02 14.30 6.89
N ARG A 40 -14.60 13.09 6.80
CA ARG A 40 -16.04 12.88 7.00
C ARG A 40 -16.52 13.27 8.40
N LYS A 41 -15.76 12.94 9.45
CA LYS A 41 -16.08 13.37 10.81
C LYS A 41 -15.99 14.90 10.98
N ALA A 42 -15.16 15.57 10.18
CA ALA A 42 -15.00 17.02 10.14
C ALA A 42 -15.87 17.74 9.07
N GLY A 43 -16.83 17.05 8.44
CA GLY A 43 -17.77 17.65 7.48
C GLY A 43 -17.22 17.94 6.07
N VAL A 44 -15.99 17.50 5.76
CA VAL A 44 -15.36 17.69 4.45
C VAL A 44 -15.58 16.44 3.59
N GLN A 45 -16.18 16.61 2.41
CA GLN A 45 -16.38 15.54 1.43
C GLN A 45 -15.06 15.15 0.76
N VAL A 46 -14.33 14.21 1.37
CA VAL A 46 -13.20 13.55 0.71
C VAL A 46 -13.72 12.31 -0.04
N PRO A 47 -13.38 12.13 -1.33
CA PRO A 47 -13.82 10.96 -2.10
C PRO A 47 -13.36 9.65 -1.43
N SER A 48 -14.31 8.86 -0.96
CA SER A 48 -14.08 7.53 -0.37
C SER A 48 -13.60 6.48 -1.39
N THR A 49 -13.69 6.82 -2.68
CA THR A 49 -13.37 5.96 -3.82
C THR A 49 -11.88 5.67 -3.92
N LEU A 50 -11.01 6.65 -3.64
CA LEU A 50 -9.56 6.48 -3.77
C LEU A 50 -9.02 5.48 -2.74
N ALA A 51 -9.40 5.64 -1.47
CA ALA A 51 -9.02 4.71 -0.40
C ALA A 51 -9.57 3.29 -0.64
N LYS A 52 -10.79 3.18 -1.19
CA LYS A 52 -11.37 1.87 -1.55
C LYS A 52 -10.61 1.20 -2.70
N GLN A 53 -10.20 1.96 -3.71
CA GLN A 53 -9.41 1.44 -4.84
C GLN A 53 -8.03 0.96 -4.38
N ASP A 54 -7.37 1.68 -3.47
CA ASP A 54 -6.09 1.23 -2.91
C ASP A 54 -6.22 -0.04 -2.08
N LEU A 55 -7.26 -0.15 -1.25
CA LEU A 55 -7.53 -1.39 -0.50
C LEU A 55 -7.90 -2.57 -1.41
N GLN A 56 -8.68 -2.33 -2.46
CA GLN A 56 -9.00 -3.36 -3.46
C GLN A 56 -7.75 -3.82 -4.22
N ARG A 57 -6.88 -2.88 -4.61
CA ARG A 57 -5.59 -3.17 -5.23
C ARG A 57 -4.72 -3.99 -4.29
N LEU A 58 -4.64 -3.62 -3.01
CA LEU A 58 -3.88 -4.31 -1.98
C LEU A 58 -4.40 -5.75 -1.76
N SER A 59 -5.71 -5.94 -1.65
CA SER A 59 -6.32 -7.28 -1.55
C SER A 59 -5.93 -8.15 -2.73
N LEU A 60 -6.08 -7.64 -3.96
CA LEU A 60 -5.76 -8.37 -5.18
C LEU A 60 -4.30 -8.83 -5.23
N ILE A 61 -3.35 -7.99 -4.81
CA ILE A 61 -1.93 -8.36 -4.83
C ILE A 61 -1.54 -9.27 -3.67
N ILE A 62 -2.17 -9.15 -2.50
CA ILE A 62 -1.97 -10.09 -1.39
C ILE A 62 -2.47 -11.48 -1.79
N ASP A 63 -3.68 -11.57 -2.35
CA ASP A 63 -4.26 -12.85 -2.80
C ASP A 63 -3.46 -13.47 -3.94
N ARG A 64 -2.84 -12.65 -4.81
CA ARG A 64 -2.03 -13.14 -5.92
C ARG A 64 -0.68 -13.70 -5.49
N TYR A 65 0.01 -13.04 -4.56
CA TYR A 65 1.40 -13.34 -4.21
C TYR A 65 1.56 -14.07 -2.88
N GLU A 66 0.50 -14.14 -2.07
CA GLU A 66 0.45 -14.78 -0.75
C GLU A 66 1.70 -14.50 0.09
N PRO A 67 2.10 -13.23 0.26
CA PRO A 67 3.34 -12.89 0.94
C PRO A 67 3.26 -13.23 2.44
N GLN A 68 4.38 -13.68 3.01
CA GLN A 68 4.54 -13.82 4.45
C GLN A 68 4.78 -12.47 5.14
N VAL A 69 5.35 -11.50 4.42
CA VAL A 69 5.66 -10.17 4.93
C VAL A 69 5.13 -9.10 3.98
N LEU A 70 4.34 -8.18 4.51
CA LEU A 70 3.95 -6.95 3.83
C LEU A 70 4.83 -5.80 4.34
N LEU A 71 5.65 -5.23 3.46
CA LEU A 71 6.46 -4.04 3.73
C LEU A 71 5.77 -2.81 3.15
N ILE A 72 5.42 -1.86 4.00
CA ILE A 72 4.91 -0.55 3.59
C ILE A 72 6.03 0.46 3.81
N ASN A 73 6.59 0.98 2.72
CA ASN A 73 7.71 1.92 2.75
C ASN A 73 7.24 3.30 2.31
N GLY A 74 6.90 4.18 3.26
CA GLY A 74 6.37 5.53 2.99
C GLY A 74 5.19 5.87 3.90
N ASP A 75 4.48 6.95 3.58
CA ASP A 75 3.35 7.46 4.37
C ASP A 75 2.17 6.49 4.35
N MET A 76 2.11 5.62 5.36
CA MET A 76 0.93 4.79 5.64
C MET A 76 -0.26 5.64 6.10
N PHE A 77 0.02 6.82 6.67
CA PHE A 77 -0.95 7.80 7.13
C PHE A 77 -0.50 9.19 6.71
N HIS A 78 -1.41 9.97 6.12
CA HIS A 78 -1.15 11.39 5.85
C HIS A 78 -1.61 12.21 7.06
N HIS A 79 -0.73 12.39 8.05
CA HIS A 79 -0.97 13.29 9.18
C HIS A 79 -0.63 14.72 8.78
N GLU A 80 -1.62 15.61 8.85
CA GLU A 80 -1.38 17.03 9.18
C GLU A 80 -1.72 17.33 10.65
N LEU A 81 -1.95 16.32 11.48
CA LEU A 81 -2.30 16.52 12.89
C LEU A 81 -1.42 15.67 13.77
N ASN A 82 -0.28 16.25 14.13
CA ASN A 82 0.20 16.15 15.50
C ASN A 82 -0.81 16.89 16.38
N SER A 83 -1.73 16.13 16.97
CA SER A 83 -2.27 16.39 18.30
C SER A 83 -2.92 15.10 18.78
N ASP A 84 -2.07 14.18 19.19
CA ASP A 84 -2.48 13.17 20.17
C ASP A 84 -2.93 13.92 21.43
N VAL A 85 -4.25 13.94 21.64
CA VAL A 85 -5.06 13.92 22.89
C VAL A 85 -6.45 14.48 22.57
#